data_AF-A0A0Q6BLM7-F1
#
_entry.id   AF-A0A0Q6BLM7-F1
#
_cell.length_a   1.000
_cell.length_b   1.000
_cell.length_c   1.000
_cell.angle_alpha   90.00
_cell.angle_beta   90.00
_cell.angle_gamma   90.00
#
_symmetry.space_group_name_H-M   'P 1'
#
loop_
_entity.id
_entity.type
_entity.pdbx_description
1 polymer ?
#
loop_
_entity_poly.entity_id
_entity_poly.type
_entity_poly.pdbx_seq_one_letter_code
_entity_poly.pdbx_strand_id
1 'polypeptide(L)'
;MEEKVFFNFDGVTVSNSRFIVRSQTYAMQSVTSVKPGIVEPKHGLAILFLFIGFLLLIGEMLELYDAGVLLIAGAVAIVIGLVAWFIEKPRYSVILNTSAGEHHALISEKKQDIEHVLQALNQAIVSRG
;
A
#
# COMPACT_ATOMS: atom_id res chain seq x y z
N MET A 1 -36.02 2.65 10.41
CA MET A 1 -35.12 1.50 10.64
C MET A 1 -33.91 2.03 11.38
N GLU A 2 -33.56 1.46 12.53
CA GLU A 2 -32.38 1.88 13.31
C GLU A 2 -31.10 1.53 12.56
N GLU A 3 -30.17 2.48 12.47
CA GLU A 3 -28.87 2.27 11.85
C GLU A 3 -27.99 1.45 12.78
N LYS A 4 -27.74 0.18 12.43
CA LYS A 4 -26.82 -0.67 13.17
C LYS A 4 -25.39 -0.39 12.73
N VAL A 5 -24.56 0.04 13.68
CA VAL A 5 -23.11 0.24 13.51
C VAL A 5 -22.41 -1.06 13.87
N PHE A 6 -21.66 -1.62 12.93
CA PHE A 6 -20.88 -2.86 13.12
C PHE A 6 -19.45 -2.58 13.54
N PHE A 7 -18.89 -1.43 13.12
CA PHE A 7 -17.53 -1.03 13.46
C PHE A 7 -17.40 0.48 13.46
N ASN A 8 -16.71 1.03 14.46
CA ASN A 8 -16.35 2.44 14.52
C ASN A 8 -14.99 2.54 15.22
N PHE A 9 -13.95 2.82 14.45
CA PHE A 9 -12.60 2.99 15.00
C PHE A 9 -11.74 3.83 14.05
N ASP A 10 -10.97 4.77 14.61
CA ASP A 10 -9.92 5.55 13.94
C ASP A 10 -10.32 6.14 12.56
N GLY A 11 -11.48 6.82 12.50
CA GLY A 11 -11.97 7.44 11.27
C GLY A 11 -12.53 6.46 10.23
N VAL A 12 -12.78 5.22 10.63
CA VAL A 12 -13.49 4.19 9.86
C VAL A 12 -14.79 3.82 10.56
N THR A 13 -15.92 4.00 9.87
CA THR A 13 -17.25 3.63 10.36
C THR A 13 -17.92 2.69 9.37
N VAL A 14 -18.27 1.50 9.83
CA VAL A 14 -19.06 0.51 9.06
C VAL A 14 -20.43 0.41 9.71
N SER A 15 -21.46 0.77 8.97
CA SER A 15 -22.87 0.58 9.34
C SER A 15 -23.57 -0.31 8.31
N ASN A 16 -24.83 -0.68 8.57
CA ASN A 16 -25.65 -1.38 7.58
C ASN A 16 -25.86 -0.54 6.29
N SER A 17 -25.92 0.80 6.41
CA SER A 17 -26.28 1.66 5.27
C SER A 17 -25.08 2.33 4.58
N ARG A 18 -24.01 2.61 5.32
CA ARG A 18 -22.85 3.38 4.84
C ARG A 18 -21.55 2.83 5.41
N PHE A 19 -20.52 2.86 4.58
CA PHE A 19 -19.13 2.70 4.99
C PHE A 19 -18.40 4.04 4.80
N ILE A 20 -17.88 4.59 5.88
CA ILE A 20 -17.19 5.89 5.90
C ILE A 20 -15.74 5.65 6.29
N VAL A 21 -14.81 6.16 5.50
CA VAL A 21 -13.37 5.96 5.72
C VAL A 21 -12.59 7.21 5.29
N ARG A 22 -11.85 7.85 6.20
CA ARG A 22 -10.94 8.99 5.92
C ARG A 22 -11.49 9.99 4.87
N SER A 23 -12.76 10.42 5.04
CA SER A 23 -13.51 11.36 4.19
C SER A 23 -14.19 10.81 2.92
N GLN A 24 -14.10 9.51 2.63
CA GLN A 24 -14.90 8.85 1.58
C GLN A 24 -16.10 8.13 2.20
N THR A 25 -17.27 8.28 1.60
CA THR A 25 -18.50 7.59 2.01
C THR A 25 -18.98 6.70 0.88
N TYR A 26 -19.07 5.40 1.15
CA TYR A 26 -19.60 4.40 0.25
C TYR A 26 -20.96 3.96 0.74
N ALA A 27 -21.97 4.04 -0.12
CA ALA A 27 -23.28 3.46 0.17
C ALA A 27 -23.13 1.93 0.20
N MET A 28 -23.49 1.30 1.32
CA MET A 28 -23.36 -0.15 1.43
C MET A 28 -24.16 -0.86 0.35
N GLN A 29 -25.35 -0.34 -0.02
CA GLN A 29 -26.19 -0.87 -1.10
C GLN A 29 -25.45 -1.10 -2.42
N SER A 30 -24.49 -0.24 -2.74
CA SER A 30 -23.69 -0.35 -3.96
C SER A 30 -22.56 -1.37 -3.84
N VAL A 31 -22.16 -1.77 -2.63
CA VAL A 31 -21.10 -2.74 -2.37
C VAL A 31 -21.64 -4.16 -2.58
N THR A 32 -21.02 -4.90 -3.49
CA THR A 32 -21.39 -6.28 -3.84
C THR A 32 -20.44 -7.32 -3.24
N SER A 33 -19.16 -6.99 -3.10
CA SER A 33 -18.18 -7.83 -2.42
C SER A 33 -17.02 -7.00 -1.86
N VAL A 34 -16.32 -7.56 -0.87
CA VAL A 34 -15.11 -6.97 -0.30
C VAL A 34 -13.97 -7.97 -0.38
N LYS A 35 -12.78 -7.48 -0.74
CA LYS A 35 -11.58 -8.32 -0.87
C LYS A 35 -10.37 -7.63 -0.24
N PRO A 36 -9.46 -8.39 0.38
CA PRO A 36 -8.17 -7.85 0.77
C PRO A 36 -7.32 -7.60 -0.50
N GLY A 37 -6.76 -6.41 -0.60
CA GLY A 37 -5.78 -6.02 -1.61
C GLY A 37 -4.40 -5.84 -0.97
N ILE A 38 -3.36 -6.17 -1.71
CA ILE A 38 -1.97 -5.89 -1.31
C ILE A 38 -1.45 -4.90 -2.34
N VAL A 39 -1.03 -3.73 -1.87
CA VAL A 39 -0.32 -2.75 -2.68
C VAL A 39 1.16 -3.06 -2.54
N GLU A 40 1.71 -3.68 -3.57
CA GLU A 40 3.13 -4.01 -3.62
C GLU A 40 3.97 -2.72 -3.56
N PRO A 41 5.03 -2.69 -2.74
CA PRO A 41 5.97 -1.59 -2.71
C PRO A 41 6.65 -1.45 -4.08
N LYS A 42 6.72 -0.21 -4.59
CA LYS A 42 7.38 0.07 -5.85
C LYS A 42 8.89 0.18 -5.64
N HIS A 43 9.60 -0.94 -5.73
CA HIS A 43 11.07 -1.02 -5.64
C HIS A 43 11.84 -0.32 -6.78
N GLY A 44 11.18 0.49 -7.60
CA GLY A 44 11.78 1.13 -8.77
C GLY A 44 12.91 2.10 -8.42
N LEU A 45 12.80 2.84 -7.31
CA LEU A 45 13.86 3.74 -6.87
C LEU A 45 15.07 2.96 -6.34
N ALA A 46 14.84 1.93 -5.52
CA ALA A 46 15.91 1.07 -5.02
C ALA A 46 16.68 0.39 -6.16
N ILE A 47 15.97 -0.16 -7.15
CA ILE A 47 16.54 -0.79 -8.34
C ILE A 47 17.37 0.23 -9.15
N LEU A 48 16.85 1.44 -9.35
CA LEU A 48 17.57 2.49 -10.08
C LEU A 48 18.90 2.86 -9.41
N PHE A 49 18.89 3.09 -8.10
CA PHE A 49 20.10 3.45 -7.34
C PHE A 49 21.12 2.31 -7.30
N LEU A 50 20.67 1.06 -7.16
CA LEU A 50 21.54 -0.11 -7.25
C LEU A 50 22.18 -0.23 -8.64
N PHE A 51 21.41 -0.01 -9.70
CA PHE A 51 21.90 -0.09 -11.08
C PHE A 51 22.91 1.01 -11.40
N ILE A 52 22.65 2.25 -10.97
CA ILE A 52 23.58 3.38 -11.12
C ILE A 52 24.87 3.13 -10.32
N GLY A 53 24.75 2.70 -9.06
CA GLY A 53 25.92 2.38 -8.23
C GLY A 53 26.77 1.28 -8.84
N PHE A 54 26.15 0.25 -9.41
CA PHE A 54 26.84 -0.83 -10.10
C PHE A 54 27.56 -0.36 -11.38
N LEU A 55 26.91 0.49 -12.19
CA LEU A 55 27.52 1.08 -13.38
C LEU A 55 28.74 1.95 -13.05
N LEU A 56 28.69 2.72 -11.96
CA LEU A 56 29.81 3.56 -11.53
C LEU A 56 31.02 2.72 -11.10
N LEU A 57 30.80 1.60 -10.40
CA LEU A 57 31.87 0.68 -10.00
C LEU A 57 32.51 -0.03 -11.22
N ILE A 58 31.71 -0.42 -12.21
CA ILE A 58 32.23 -0.99 -13.47
C ILE A 58 33.01 0.07 -14.26
N GLY A 59 32.53 1.31 -14.29
CA GLY A 59 33.18 2.41 -15.00
C GLY A 59 34.59 2.69 -14.48
N GLU A 60 34.79 2.58 -13.17
CA GLU A 60 36.12 2.69 -12.55
C GLU A 60 37.01 1.48 -12.82
N MET A 61 36.46 0.25 -12.73
CA MET A 61 37.21 -0.99 -13.04
C MET A 61 37.72 -1.05 -14.48
N LEU A 62 37.04 -0.37 -15.41
CA LEU A 62 37.45 -0.25 -16.81
C LEU A 62 38.46 0.88 -17.05
N GLU A 63 38.97 1.53 -15.99
CA GLU A 63 39.88 2.69 -16.05
C GLU A 63 39.36 3.84 -16.94
N LEU A 64 38.03 3.94 -17.12
CA LEU A 64 37.42 4.99 -17.97
C LEU A 64 37.56 6.38 -17.34
N TYR A 65 37.79 6.44 -16.02
CA TYR A 65 37.95 7.67 -15.24
C TYR A 65 38.95 7.43 -14.09
N ASP A 66 39.92 8.34 -13.92
CA ASP A 66 40.92 8.30 -12.85
C ASP A 66 40.45 9.14 -11.67
N ALA A 67 39.61 8.57 -10.80
CA ALA A 67 39.20 9.21 -9.56
C ALA A 67 38.60 8.19 -8.58
N GLY A 68 39.28 7.92 -7.47
CA GLY A 68 38.71 7.17 -6.33
C GLY A 68 37.42 7.79 -5.74
N VAL A 69 37.03 8.98 -6.23
CA VAL A 69 35.72 9.60 -5.99
C VAL A 69 34.58 8.78 -6.61
N LEU A 70 34.78 8.09 -7.75
CA LEU A 70 33.75 7.22 -8.35
C LEU A 70 33.48 5.97 -7.49
N LEU A 71 34.50 5.37 -6.90
CA LEU A 71 34.35 4.23 -5.99
C LEU A 71 33.47 4.60 -4.80
N ILE A 72 33.76 5.75 -4.20
CA ILE A 72 33.02 6.27 -3.06
C ILE A 72 31.58 6.60 -3.47
N ALA A 73 31.38 7.27 -4.61
CA ALA A 73 30.04 7.60 -5.11
C ALA A 73 29.21 6.36 -5.45
N GLY A 74 29.81 5.35 -6.08
CA GLY A 74 29.18 4.06 -6.39
C GLY A 74 28.80 3.29 -5.12
N ALA A 75 29.71 3.22 -4.15
CA ALA A 75 29.44 2.60 -2.85
C ALA A 75 28.29 3.31 -2.10
N VAL A 76 28.28 4.64 -2.07
CA VAL A 76 27.20 5.43 -1.45
C VAL A 76 25.87 5.20 -2.16
N ALA A 77 25.85 5.16 -3.50
CA ALA A 77 24.63 4.90 -4.26
C ALA A 77 24.04 3.51 -3.97
N ILE A 78 24.88 2.47 -3.81
CA ILE A 78 24.45 1.13 -3.41
C ILE A 78 23.86 1.15 -2.00
N VAL A 79 24.51 1.82 -1.04
CA VAL A 79 24.00 1.93 0.33
C VAL A 79 22.63 2.63 0.36
N ILE A 80 22.45 3.71 -0.41
CA ILE A 80 21.15 4.40 -0.53
C ILE A 80 20.10 3.47 -1.15
N GLY A 81 20.45 2.72 -2.20
CA GLY A 81 19.55 1.74 -2.83
C GLY A 81 19.11 0.64 -1.86
N LEU A 82 20.03 0.11 -1.04
CA LEU A 82 19.72 -0.88 -0.02
C LEU A 82 18.81 -0.30 1.07
N VAL A 83 19.11 0.90 1.57
CA VAL A 83 18.27 1.56 2.58
C VAL A 83 16.85 1.81 2.04
N ALA A 84 16.73 2.28 0.80
CA ALA A 84 15.44 2.47 0.14
C ALA A 84 14.66 1.15 0.05
N TRP A 85 15.33 0.05 -0.29
CA TRP A 85 14.74 -1.29 -0.33
C TRP A 85 14.17 -1.73 1.03
N PHE A 86 14.88 -1.46 2.13
CA PHE A 86 14.44 -1.83 3.47
C PHE A 86 13.32 -0.94 4.03
N ILE A 87 13.19 0.31 3.56
CA ILE A 87 12.15 1.23 4.01
C ILE A 87 10.79 0.93 3.33
N GLU A 88 10.82 0.38 2.13
CA GLU A 88 9.61 0.09 1.35
C GLU A 88 8.81 -1.10 1.91
N LYS A 89 7.92 -0.81 2.87
CA LYS A 89 7.00 -1.78 3.46
C LYS A 89 5.75 -1.97 2.59
N PRO A 90 5.22 -3.21 2.48
CA PRO A 90 3.98 -3.47 1.76
C PRO A 90 2.81 -2.76 2.45
N ARG A 91 1.92 -2.15 1.65
CA ARG A 91 0.70 -1.51 2.16
C ARG A 91 -0.48 -2.43 1.90
N TYR A 92 -1.34 -2.61 2.89
CA TYR A 92 -2.55 -3.42 2.76
C TYR A 92 -3.74 -2.52 2.44
N SER A 93 -4.57 -2.96 1.49
CA SER A 93 -5.74 -2.22 1.04
C SER A 93 -7.01 -3.05 1.24
N VAL A 94 -8.13 -2.41 1.58
CA VAL A 94 -9.46 -2.99 1.39
C VAL A 94 -9.96 -2.59 0.01
N ILE A 95 -10.28 -3.58 -0.83
CA ILE A 95 -10.90 -3.38 -2.14
C ILE A 95 -12.40 -3.63 -2.00
N LEU A 96 -13.19 -2.61 -2.32
CA LEU A 96 -14.64 -2.70 -2.42
C LEU A 96 -15.00 -2.88 -3.89
N ASN A 97 -15.71 -3.95 -4.19
CA ASN A 97 -16.38 -4.08 -5.47
C ASN A 97 -17.77 -3.48 -5.35
N THR A 98 -18.04 -2.50 -6.19
CA THR A 98 -19.33 -1.85 -6.27
C THR A 98 -19.97 -2.08 -7.63
N SER A 99 -21.26 -1.79 -7.77
CA SER A 99 -21.93 -1.79 -9.07
C SER A 99 -21.31 -0.85 -10.10
N ALA A 100 -20.50 0.14 -9.66
CA ALA A 100 -19.79 1.08 -10.52
C ALA A 100 -18.34 0.66 -10.85
N GLY A 101 -17.81 -0.37 -10.18
CA GLY A 101 -16.42 -0.82 -10.35
C GLY A 101 -15.70 -1.12 -9.04
N GLU A 102 -14.41 -1.43 -9.15
CA GLU A 102 -13.52 -1.72 -8.02
C GLU A 102 -12.93 -0.43 -7.43
N HIS A 103 -13.00 -0.25 -6.10
CA HIS A 103 -12.48 0.91 -5.40
C HIS A 103 -11.60 0.52 -4.22
N HIS A 104 -10.42 1.13 -4.13
CA HIS A 104 -9.52 1.02 -2.98
C HIS A 104 -9.99 1.94 -1.86
N ALA A 105 -10.72 1.39 -0.88
CA ALA A 105 -11.43 2.20 0.08
C ALA A 105 -10.61 2.53 1.34
N LEU A 106 -9.76 1.61 1.79
CA LEU A 106 -8.88 1.83 2.94
C LEU A 106 -7.49 1.33 2.60
N ILE A 107 -6.45 2.12 2.87
CA ILE A 107 -5.05 1.69 2.80
C ILE A 107 -4.46 1.86 4.19
N SER A 108 -3.96 0.77 4.78
CA SER A 108 -3.28 0.75 6.07
C SER A 108 -1.99 -0.05 5.98
N GLU A 109 -0.99 0.36 6.75
CA GLU A 109 0.28 -0.37 6.90
C GLU A 109 0.12 -1.58 7.84
N LYS A 110 -0.95 -1.61 8.64
CA LYS A 110 -1.25 -2.69 9.58
C LYS A 110 -2.27 -3.65 8.98
N LYS A 111 -1.84 -4.89 8.76
CA LYS A 111 -2.71 -5.98 8.28
C LYS A 111 -3.92 -6.22 9.19
N GLN A 112 -3.70 -6.11 10.50
CA GLN A 112 -4.72 -6.39 11.52
C GLN A 112 -5.92 -5.43 11.43
N ASP A 113 -5.67 -4.14 11.20
CA ASP A 113 -6.74 -3.14 11.02
C ASP A 113 -7.60 -3.46 9.78
N ILE A 114 -6.95 -3.88 8.70
CA ILE A 114 -7.62 -4.28 7.46
C ILE A 114 -8.49 -5.53 7.68
N GLU A 115 -7.99 -6.53 8.41
CA GLU A 115 -8.75 -7.75 8.72
C GLU A 115 -10.01 -7.44 9.56
N HIS A 116 -9.91 -6.58 10.58
CA HIS A 116 -11.07 -6.17 11.39
C HIS A 116 -12.12 -5.43 10.55
N VAL A 117 -11.69 -4.51 9.69
CA VAL A 117 -12.60 -3.78 8.79
C VAL A 117 -13.24 -4.73 7.77
N LEU A 118 -12.49 -5.68 7.22
CA LEU A 118 -12.99 -6.68 6.27
C LEU A 118 -14.07 -7.57 6.91
N GLN A 119 -13.85 -8.01 8.16
CA GLN A 119 -14.85 -8.79 8.90
C GLN A 119 -16.12 -7.99 9.16
N ALA A 120 -16.00 -6.74 9.59
CA ALA A 120 -17.15 -5.86 9.83
C ALA A 120 -17.95 -5.61 8.55
N LEU A 121 -17.27 -5.38 7.42
CA LEU A 121 -17.91 -5.20 6.12
C LEU A 121 -18.66 -6.46 5.66
N ASN A 122 -18.07 -7.64 5.83
CA ASN A 122 -18.73 -8.91 5.52
C ASN A 122 -19.98 -9.12 6.38
N GLN A 123 -19.92 -8.84 7.68
CA GLN A 123 -21.08 -8.90 8.56
C GLN A 123 -22.18 -7.92 8.14
N ALA A 124 -21.81 -6.69 7.77
CA ALA A 124 -22.75 -5.69 7.28
C ALA A 124 -23.45 -6.13 5.98
N ILE A 125 -22.72 -6.75 5.04
CA ILE A 125 -23.30 -7.30 3.81
C ILE A 125 -24.29 -8.43 4.11
N VAL A 126 -23.91 -9.39 4.96
CA VAL A 126 -24.80 -10.51 5.35
C VAL A 126 -26.03 -10.01 6.10
N SER A 127 -25.90 -8.98 6.94
CA SER A 127 -27.05 -8.43 7.68
C SER A 127 -28.05 -7.67 6.82
N ARG A 128 -27.68 -7.34 5.57
CA ARG A 128 -28.52 -6.62 4.61
C ARG A 128 -29.23 -7.57 3.64
N GLY A 129 -28.64 -8.73 3.36
CA GLY A 129 -29.22 -9.80 2.53
C GLY A 129 -30.16 -10.68 3.33
#